data_AF-A0A7I9ZBD3-F1
#
_entry.id   AF-A0A7I9ZBD3-F1
#
_cell.length_a   1.000
_cell.length_b   1.000
_cell.length_c   1.000
_cell.angle_alpha   90.00
_cell.angle_beta   90.00
_cell.angle_gamma   90.00
#
_symmetry.space_group_name_H-M   'P 1'
#
loop_
_entity.id
_entity.type
_entity.pdbx_description
1 polymer ?
#
loop_
_entity_poly.entity_id
_entity_poly.type
_entity_poly.pdbx_seq_one_letter_code
_entity_poly.pdbx_strand_id
1 'polypeptide(L)'
;MVATISARDGLTMAERVAKSVDPAAVEAMHRDEAARANEERIKVLRHIVFRNAARGRCDIEGLRNEADAARLLVSVGDQADGFAVLGILRVAIDNRWRQVVKAGIRYFGEHPVAARIQELWDITLTTRHSAV
;
A
#
# COMPACT_ATOMS: atom_id res chain seq x y z
N MET A 1 -12.38 -70.65 0.89
CA MET A 1 -12.06 -69.65 -0.15
C MET A 1 -12.32 -68.28 0.43
N VAL A 2 -11.29 -67.44 0.37
CA VAL A 2 -11.16 -66.16 1.09
C VAL A 2 -11.90 -65.06 0.34
N ALA A 3 -12.66 -64.24 1.05
CA ALA A 3 -13.07 -62.91 0.60
C ALA A 3 -12.56 -61.88 1.61
N THR A 4 -11.26 -61.59 1.56
CA THR A 4 -10.68 -60.45 2.26
C THR A 4 -11.11 -59.17 1.55
N ILE A 5 -12.06 -58.46 2.16
CA ILE A 5 -12.38 -57.08 1.79
C ILE A 5 -11.11 -56.27 2.08
N SER A 6 -10.44 -55.82 1.01
CA SER A 6 -9.23 -55.01 1.11
C SER A 6 -9.61 -53.60 1.56
N ALA A 7 -9.57 -53.37 2.87
CA ALA A 7 -9.54 -52.03 3.45
C ALA A 7 -8.16 -51.42 3.16
N ARG A 8 -7.98 -50.83 1.98
CA ARG A 8 -6.84 -49.97 1.69
C ARG A 8 -7.33 -48.62 1.22
N ASP A 9 -7.10 -47.65 2.11
CA ASP A 9 -7.26 -46.20 1.99
C ASP A 9 -8.69 -45.66 2.11
N GLY A 10 -9.25 -45.87 3.30
CA GLY A 10 -10.42 -45.15 3.84
C GLY A 10 -10.11 -43.69 4.13
N LEU A 11 -9.75 -42.92 3.10
CA LEU A 11 -9.76 -41.45 3.15
C LEU A 11 -11.15 -40.98 2.77
N THR A 12 -11.80 -40.29 3.70
CA THR A 12 -13.06 -39.57 3.47
C THR A 12 -12.88 -38.56 2.33
N MET A 13 -13.98 -38.18 1.65
CA MET A 13 -13.94 -37.15 0.60
C MET A 13 -13.24 -35.87 1.07
N ALA A 14 -13.42 -35.48 2.34
CA ALA A 14 -12.76 -34.34 2.96
C ALA A 14 -11.21 -34.49 3.01
N GLU A 15 -10.71 -35.67 3.36
CA GLU A 15 -9.26 -35.93 3.41
C GLU A 15 -8.64 -36.04 2.00
N ARG A 16 -9.40 -36.52 1.00
CA ARG A 16 -8.98 -36.48 -0.41
C ARG A 16 -8.93 -35.05 -0.94
N VAL A 17 -9.93 -34.24 -0.64
CA VAL A 17 -9.98 -32.82 -1.04
C VAL A 17 -8.81 -32.07 -0.40
N ALA A 18 -8.57 -32.23 0.89
CA ALA A 18 -7.45 -31.62 1.60
C ALA A 18 -6.07 -32.00 1.02
N LYS A 19 -5.93 -33.23 0.48
CA LYS A 19 -4.68 -33.71 -0.15
C LYS A 19 -4.54 -33.29 -1.62
N SER A 20 -5.64 -32.90 -2.27
CA SER A 20 -5.68 -32.50 -3.69
C SER A 20 -5.52 -31.00 -3.92
N VAL A 21 -5.75 -30.19 -2.88
CA VAL A 21 -5.56 -28.75 -2.93
C VAL A 21 -4.08 -28.49 -2.71
N ASP A 22 -3.38 -28.02 -3.74
CA ASP A 22 -2.00 -27.56 -3.63
C ASP A 22 -1.94 -26.33 -2.71
N PRO A 23 -1.34 -26.42 -1.51
CA PRO A 23 -1.24 -25.28 -0.61
C PRO A 23 -0.50 -24.11 -1.24
N ALA A 24 0.47 -24.37 -2.12
CA ALA A 24 1.21 -23.30 -2.80
C ALA A 24 0.33 -22.53 -3.79
N ALA A 25 -0.60 -23.20 -4.47
CA ALA A 25 -1.56 -22.56 -5.37
C ALA A 25 -2.59 -21.73 -4.60
N VAL A 26 -3.06 -22.21 -3.45
CA VAL A 26 -3.97 -21.45 -2.57
C VAL A 26 -3.28 -20.23 -1.96
N GLU A 27 -2.05 -20.37 -1.49
CA GLU A 27 -1.24 -19.26 -0.99
C GLU A 27 -0.91 -18.24 -2.09
N ALA A 28 -0.65 -18.69 -3.33
CA ALA A 28 -0.49 -17.78 -4.48
C ALA A 28 -1.78 -17.01 -4.77
N MET A 29 -2.93 -17.69 -4.78
CA MET A 29 -4.23 -17.05 -4.99
C MET A 29 -4.55 -16.02 -3.89
N HIS A 30 -4.28 -16.34 -2.63
CA HIS A 30 -4.45 -15.39 -1.52
C HIS A 30 -3.51 -14.19 -1.61
N ARG A 31 -2.26 -14.39 -2.05
CA ARG A 31 -1.33 -13.29 -2.31
C ARG A 31 -1.81 -12.38 -3.44
N ASP A 32 -2.33 -12.96 -4.52
CA ASP A 32 -2.89 -12.19 -5.65
C ASP A 32 -4.15 -11.41 -5.26
N GLU A 33 -5.02 -12.01 -4.44
CA GLU A 33 -6.21 -11.35 -3.91
C GLU A 33 -5.83 -10.20 -2.96
N ALA A 34 -4.85 -10.42 -2.09
CA ALA A 34 -4.30 -9.39 -1.21
C ALA A 34 -3.63 -8.26 -2.01
N ALA A 35 -2.92 -8.57 -3.10
CA ALA A 35 -2.32 -7.57 -3.97
C ALA A 35 -3.39 -6.69 -4.63
N ARG A 36 -4.46 -7.28 -5.18
CA ARG A 36 -5.59 -6.54 -5.76
C ARG A 36 -6.31 -5.67 -4.73
N ALA A 37 -6.56 -6.21 -3.53
CA ALA A 37 -7.16 -5.46 -2.43
C ALA A 37 -6.30 -4.23 -2.04
N ASN A 38 -4.98 -4.40 -2.00
CA ASN A 38 -4.03 -3.31 -1.73
C ASN A 38 -4.04 -2.25 -2.84
N GLU A 39 -4.09 -2.63 -4.11
CA GLU A 39 -4.19 -1.69 -5.23
C GLU A 39 -5.46 -0.83 -5.16
N GLU A 40 -6.61 -1.45 -4.90
CA GLU A 40 -7.87 -0.72 -4.73
C GLU A 40 -7.82 0.18 -3.49
N ARG A 41 -7.22 -0.29 -2.39
CA ARG A 41 -7.04 0.53 -1.19
C ARG A 41 -6.15 1.73 -1.44
N ILE A 42 -5.05 1.56 -2.18
CA ILE A 42 -4.17 2.66 -2.63
C ILE A 42 -4.97 3.67 -3.45
N LYS A 43 -5.78 3.23 -4.44
CA LYS A 43 -6.59 4.13 -5.27
C LYS A 43 -7.54 4.97 -4.42
N VAL A 44 -8.27 4.33 -3.50
CA VAL A 44 -9.20 4.99 -2.58
C VAL A 44 -8.47 6.00 -1.68
N LEU A 45 -7.38 5.60 -1.04
CA LEU A 45 -6.61 6.48 -0.15
C LEU A 45 -6.04 7.69 -0.90
N ARG A 46 -5.45 7.48 -2.08
CA ARG A 46 -4.94 8.57 -2.91
C ARG A 46 -6.06 9.54 -3.31
N HIS A 47 -7.21 9.00 -3.68
CA HIS A 47 -8.35 9.83 -4.04
C HIS A 47 -8.84 10.66 -2.85
N ILE A 48 -8.96 10.08 -1.65
CA ILE A 48 -9.42 10.77 -0.44
C ILE A 48 -8.40 11.82 0.02
N VAL A 49 -7.12 11.46 0.10
CA VAL A 49 -6.06 12.30 0.66
C VAL A 49 -5.68 13.44 -0.28
N PHE A 50 -5.56 13.15 -1.59
CA PHE A 50 -5.01 14.10 -2.55
C PHE A 50 -6.07 14.74 -3.46
N ARG A 51 -7.37 14.58 -3.16
CA ARG A 51 -8.46 15.20 -3.95
C ARG A 51 -8.20 16.69 -4.15
N ASN A 52 -7.86 17.38 -3.06
CA ASN A 52 -7.68 18.82 -2.96
C ASN A 52 -6.21 19.26 -2.89
N ALA A 53 -5.26 18.35 -3.13
CA ALA A 53 -3.85 18.73 -3.20
C ALA A 53 -3.66 19.82 -4.27
N ALA A 54 -2.75 20.77 -4.03
CA ALA A 54 -2.47 21.84 -4.98
C ALA A 54 -2.05 21.25 -6.34
N ARG A 55 -2.89 21.45 -7.37
CA ARG A 55 -2.64 20.98 -8.75
C ARG A 55 -2.07 22.13 -9.59
N GLY A 56 -1.14 21.85 -10.51
CA GLY A 56 -0.62 22.86 -11.45
C GLY A 56 0.44 23.79 -10.87
N ARG A 57 0.95 23.51 -9.66
CA ARG A 57 2.07 24.24 -9.06
C ARG A 57 3.38 23.73 -9.65
N CYS A 58 4.01 24.53 -10.52
CA CYS A 58 5.27 24.17 -11.19
C CYS A 58 6.40 23.79 -10.22
N ASP A 59 6.46 24.41 -9.04
CA ASP A 59 7.45 24.12 -8.02
C ASP A 59 7.30 22.73 -7.39
N ILE A 60 6.06 22.21 -7.33
CA ILE A 60 5.77 20.85 -6.84
C ILE A 60 5.97 19.82 -7.97
N GLU A 61 5.51 20.13 -9.19
CA GLU A 61 5.65 19.25 -10.36
C GLU A 61 7.11 19.10 -10.80
N GLY A 62 7.94 20.11 -10.53
CA GLY A 62 9.38 20.12 -10.83
C GLY A 62 10.26 19.41 -9.79
N LEU A 63 9.71 18.83 -8.73
CA LEU A 63 10.49 18.14 -7.70
C LEU A 63 11.18 16.89 -8.26
N ARG A 64 12.52 16.88 -8.25
CA ARG A 64 13.34 15.77 -8.77
C ARG A 64 14.05 14.95 -7.72
N ASN A 65 14.19 15.48 -6.51
CA ASN A 65 14.90 14.81 -5.42
C ASN A 65 14.28 15.15 -4.06
N GLU A 66 14.61 14.31 -3.08
CA GLU A 66 14.06 14.39 -1.73
C GLU A 66 14.50 15.67 -0.98
N ALA A 67 15.71 16.18 -1.24
CA ALA A 67 16.23 17.37 -0.56
C ALA A 67 15.47 18.63 -0.96
N ASP A 68 15.18 18.82 -2.25
CA ASP A 68 14.40 19.94 -2.75
C ASP A 68 12.96 19.87 -2.24
N ALA A 69 12.39 18.66 -2.20
CA ALA A 69 11.06 18.43 -1.64
C ALA A 69 11.00 18.74 -0.14
N ALA A 70 12.04 18.40 0.63
CA ALA A 70 12.13 18.73 2.05
C ALA A 70 12.25 20.24 2.29
N ARG A 71 13.04 20.95 1.48
CA ARG A 71 13.15 22.42 1.54
C ARG A 71 11.81 23.09 1.23
N LEU A 72 11.15 22.63 0.17
CA LEU A 72 9.84 23.15 -0.21
C LEU A 72 8.80 22.87 0.89
N LEU A 73 8.83 21.67 1.48
CA LEU A 73 7.93 21.28 2.59
C LEU A 73 8.05 22.23 3.78
N VAL A 74 9.27 22.61 4.18
CA VAL A 74 9.49 23.59 5.24
C VAL A 74 8.87 24.94 4.86
N SER A 75 9.18 25.44 3.66
CA SER A 75 8.67 26.74 3.20
C SER A 75 7.14 26.81 3.13
N VAL A 76 6.46 25.75 2.68
CA VAL A 76 4.98 25.74 2.61
C VAL A 76 4.36 25.44 3.97
N GLY A 77 5.06 24.72 4.84
CA GLY A 77 4.65 24.46 6.22
C GLY A 77 4.58 25.75 7.04
N ASP A 78 5.55 26.63 6.88
CA ASP A 78 5.56 27.96 7.53
C ASP A 78 4.41 28.86 7.05
N GLN A 79 3.88 28.62 5.85
CA GLN A 79 2.74 29.34 5.28
C GLN A 79 1.38 28.71 5.65
N ALA A 80 1.40 27.60 6.40
CA ALA A 80 0.23 26.79 6.72
C ALA A 80 -0.59 26.32 5.48
N ASP A 81 0.06 26.21 4.31
CA ASP A 81 -0.59 25.76 3.07
C ASP A 81 -0.69 24.24 3.04
N GLY A 82 -1.73 23.71 3.71
CA GLY A 82 -2.00 22.28 3.78
C GLY A 82 -2.23 21.63 2.41
N PHE A 83 -2.70 22.37 1.40
CA PHE A 83 -2.90 21.81 0.06
C PHE A 83 -1.59 21.67 -0.71
N ALA A 84 -0.65 22.61 -0.55
CA ALA A 84 0.69 22.48 -1.08
C ALA A 84 1.45 21.33 -0.39
N VAL A 85 1.34 21.19 0.94
CA VAL A 85 1.91 20.06 1.68
C VAL A 85 1.40 18.73 1.12
N LEU A 86 0.09 18.60 0.86
CA LEU A 86 -0.49 17.40 0.23
C LEU A 86 0.05 17.16 -1.19
N GLY A 87 0.30 18.22 -1.97
CA GLY A 87 0.92 18.11 -3.29
C GLY A 87 2.33 17.54 -3.23
N ILE A 88 3.16 18.05 -2.32
CA ILE A 88 4.52 17.54 -2.08
C ILE A 88 4.48 16.08 -1.62
N LEU A 89 3.58 15.74 -0.70
CA LEU A 89 3.47 14.37 -0.18
C LEU A 89 3.04 13.37 -1.25
N ARG A 90 2.19 13.77 -2.20
CA ARG A 90 1.84 12.92 -3.34
C ARG A 90 3.10 12.53 -4.13
N VAL A 91 3.93 13.51 -4.49
CA VAL A 91 5.20 13.26 -5.21
C VAL A 91 6.16 12.43 -4.37
N ALA A 92 6.25 12.72 -3.06
CA ALA A 92 7.12 12.00 -2.13
C ALA A 92 6.75 10.52 -2.00
N ILE A 93 5.45 10.18 -1.95
CA ILE A 93 4.99 8.79 -1.92
C ILE A 93 5.35 8.08 -3.23
N ASP A 94 5.10 8.74 -4.38
CA ASP A 94 5.42 8.18 -5.71
C ASP A 94 6.91 7.88 -5.87
N ASN A 95 7.76 8.76 -5.35
CA ASN A 95 9.22 8.62 -5.42
C ASN A 95 9.84 7.93 -4.20
N ARG A 96 9.03 7.49 -3.23
CA ARG A 96 9.46 6.83 -1.98
C ARG A 96 10.42 7.64 -1.10
N TRP A 97 10.22 8.95 -1.04
CA TRP A 97 10.97 9.87 -0.21
C TRP A 97 10.51 9.82 1.25
N ARG A 98 11.07 8.85 1.98
CA ARG A 98 10.67 8.50 3.34
C ARG A 98 10.72 9.69 4.31
N GLN A 99 11.75 10.54 4.23
CA GLN A 99 11.91 11.64 5.18
C GLN A 99 10.86 12.72 4.96
N VAL A 100 10.56 13.02 3.70
CA VAL A 100 9.51 13.99 3.32
C VAL A 100 8.14 13.48 3.76
N VAL A 101 7.85 12.18 3.53
CA VAL A 101 6.58 11.57 3.99
C VAL A 101 6.46 11.65 5.52
N LYS A 102 7.50 11.28 6.27
CA LYS A 102 7.49 11.38 7.74
C LYS A 102 7.28 12.81 8.23
N ALA A 103 7.94 13.78 7.61
CA ALA A 103 7.79 15.19 7.96
C ALA A 103 6.36 15.69 7.68
N GLY A 104 5.77 15.34 6.54
CA GLY A 104 4.40 15.73 6.23
C GLY A 104 3.35 15.07 7.13
N ILE A 105 3.55 13.81 7.54
CA ILE A 105 2.68 13.17 8.54
C ILE A 105 2.73 13.96 9.87
N ARG A 106 3.92 14.36 10.31
CA ARG A 106 4.07 15.18 11.53
C ARG A 106 3.42 16.55 11.39
N TYR A 107 3.49 17.18 10.22
CA TYR A 107 2.81 18.45 9.95
C TYR A 107 1.30 18.36 10.18
N PHE A 108 0.66 17.29 9.73
CA PHE A 108 -0.78 17.09 9.94
C PHE A 108 -1.15 16.64 11.36
N GLY A 109 -0.19 16.13 12.14
CA GLY A 109 -0.40 15.76 13.54
C GLY A 109 -1.59 14.82 13.74
N GLU A 110 -2.55 15.25 14.56
CA GLU A 110 -3.77 14.48 14.88
C GLU A 110 -4.84 14.52 13.78
N HIS A 111 -4.63 15.28 12.70
CA HIS A 111 -5.60 15.35 11.63
C HIS A 111 -5.79 13.96 10.99
N PRO A 112 -7.03 13.51 10.70
CA PRO A 112 -7.30 12.17 10.12
C PRO A 112 -6.55 11.86 8.81
N VAL A 113 -6.08 12.90 8.13
CA VAL A 113 -5.23 12.79 6.93
C VAL A 113 -3.88 12.17 7.25
N ALA A 114 -3.27 12.45 8.41
CA ALA A 114 -1.99 11.88 8.81
C ALA A 114 -2.05 10.34 8.87
N ALA A 115 -3.09 9.80 9.50
CA ALA A 115 -3.34 8.35 9.56
C ALA A 115 -3.53 7.73 8.16
N ARG A 116 -4.25 8.41 7.27
CA ARG A 116 -4.47 7.94 5.88
C ARG A 116 -3.20 7.99 5.03
N ILE A 117 -2.35 9.00 5.24
CA ILE A 117 -1.03 9.08 4.59
C ILE A 117 -0.12 7.96 5.09
N GLN A 118 -0.10 7.70 6.40
CA GLN A 118 0.66 6.60 7.00
C GLN A 118 0.21 5.25 6.43
N GLU A 119 -1.10 4.99 6.41
CA GLU A 119 -1.67 3.77 5.82
C GLU A 119 -1.26 3.62 4.35
N LEU A 120 -1.41 4.68 3.56
CA LEU A 120 -1.01 4.67 2.15
C LEU A 120 0.48 4.37 1.97
N TRP A 121 1.33 4.96 2.81
CA TRP A 121 2.77 4.75 2.80
C TRP A 121 3.14 3.30 3.10
N ASP A 122 2.53 2.71 4.13
CA ASP A 122 2.81 1.34 4.56
C ASP A 122 2.38 0.32 3.50
N ILE A 123 1.19 0.51 2.90
CA ILE A 123 0.73 -0.34 1.80
C ILE A 123 1.68 -0.23 0.60
N THR A 124 2.07 0.99 0.22
CA THR A 124 2.96 1.24 -0.94
C THR A 124 4.35 0.63 -0.78
N LEU A 125 4.88 0.60 0.45
CA LEU A 125 6.15 -0.08 0.74
C LEU A 125 6.01 -1.60 0.57
N THR A 126 4.89 -2.16 1.02
CA THR A 126 4.64 -3.61 1.03
C THR A 126 4.36 -4.17 -0.36
N THR A 127 3.61 -3.46 -1.21
CA THR A 127 3.17 -4.00 -2.52
C THR A 127 4.31 -4.27 -3.50
N ARG A 128 5.47 -3.60 -3.37
CA ARG A 128 6.62 -3.85 -4.27
C ARG A 128 7.46 -5.06 -3.86
N HIS A 129 7.43 -5.46 -2.59
CA HIS A 129 8.13 -6.68 -2.16
C HIS A 129 7.43 -7.96 -2.65
N SER A 130 6.18 -7.88 -3.08
CA SER A 130 5.43 -9.03 -3.63
C SER A 130 5.59 -9.20 -5.14
N ALA A 131 6.37 -8.36 -5.82
CA ALA A 131 6.57 -8.37 -7.27
C ALA A 131 7.86 -9.10 -7.72
N VAL A 132 8.33 -10.09 -6.95
CA VAL A 132 9.51 -10.91 -7.28
C VAL A 132 9.16 -12.38 -7.23
#